data_AF-A0A8T4LQE9-F1
#
_entry.id   AF-A0A8T4LQE9-F1
#
_cell.length_a   1.000
_cell.length_b   1.000
_cell.length_c   1.000
_cell.angle_alpha   90.00
_cell.angle_beta   90.00
_cell.angle_gamma   90.00
#
_symmetry.space_group_name_H-M   'P 1'
#
loop_
_entity.id
_entity.type
_entity.pdbx_description
1 polymer ?
#
loop_
_entity_poly.entity_id
_entity_poly.type
_entity_poly.pdbx_seq_one_letter_code
_entity_poly.pdbx_strand_id
1 'polypeptide(L)'
;MIEALVRGILPDFMLKGIVENTTRQDQIQPASYEPFVLEEAWEVKGFGNMSPSSRIENRIQKIRDIRSQELKRGKIYEVQFAENLSIPPALFGKVSPKSTIGRTGTYVLTYTEDGKYVNKTPFGYNGKLFAYVQPRSFNIILGKIALSQIRFQTIDAQVTENEIRQIWTETPLLRDVDYSIPIPSNGIEFNSNGLVLHADVGDAYIPTPNDVAVKLTKENLAKVYWKNVGIQNKSFVAEEGACHILGSLEGIVTPNYLASELREYSEGYMSFHQAHIAGFIDPGFGYPRGNSLTFELTPYSPMSIRHGQPLGVIDYYKMISEPKKPYDGNYVKSKHVRLAKCFVDLLEENENQQTLILD
;
A
#
# COMPACT_ATOMS: atom_id res chain seq x y z
N MET A 1 13.52 17.50 30.42
CA MET A 1 14.74 17.10 29.70
C MET A 1 14.35 15.98 28.79
N ILE A 2 14.26 16.25 27.48
CA ILE A 2 14.05 15.20 26.48
C ILE A 2 15.44 14.56 26.31
N GLU A 3 15.64 13.41 26.97
CA GLU A 3 16.77 12.52 26.71
C GLU A 3 16.89 12.29 25.20
N ALA A 4 18.13 12.21 24.70
CA ALA A 4 18.53 12.10 23.30
C ALA A 4 17.38 11.71 22.34
N LEU A 5 17.02 12.61 21.41
CA LEU A 5 15.94 12.39 20.44
C LEU A 5 16.07 10.99 19.82
N VAL A 6 15.23 10.06 20.27
CA VAL A 6 15.17 8.71 19.71
C VAL A 6 14.66 8.85 18.28
N ARG A 7 15.46 8.40 17.32
CA ARG A 7 15.18 8.48 15.88
C ARG A 7 14.23 7.35 15.50
N GLY A 8 13.22 7.64 14.70
CA GLY A 8 12.38 6.59 14.13
C GLY A 8 10.89 6.94 14.02
N ILE A 9 10.13 5.89 13.72
CA ILE A 9 8.68 5.87 13.62
C ILE A 9 8.07 5.59 15.00
N LEU A 10 6.98 6.30 15.32
CA LEU A 10 6.25 6.06 16.55
C LEU A 10 5.47 4.73 16.52
N PRO A 11 5.53 3.93 17.59
CA PRO A 11 4.70 2.73 17.74
C PRO A 11 3.26 3.05 18.15
N ASP A 12 2.39 2.04 18.00
CA ASP A 12 0.97 2.02 18.36
C ASP A 12 0.61 2.79 19.66
N PHE A 13 1.31 2.52 20.75
CA PHE A 13 1.00 3.10 22.07
C PHE A 13 1.38 4.58 22.22
N MET A 14 2.17 5.14 21.30
CA MET A 14 2.55 6.55 21.28
C MET A 14 1.68 7.41 20.35
N LEU A 15 0.75 6.81 19.60
CA LEU A 15 -0.13 7.55 18.69
C LEU A 15 -1.24 8.30 19.42
N LYS A 16 -1.53 7.91 20.67
CA LYS A 16 -2.55 8.54 21.50
C LYS A 16 -2.18 9.99 21.80
N GLY A 17 -3.06 10.93 21.46
CA GLY A 17 -2.87 12.36 21.66
C GLY A 17 -2.25 13.10 20.48
N ILE A 18 -1.70 12.38 19.50
CA ILE A 18 -1.33 12.97 18.20
C ILE A 18 -2.57 13.06 17.29
N VAL A 19 -3.45 12.08 17.40
CA VAL A 19 -4.73 12.06 16.71
C VAL A 19 -5.83 12.36 17.73
N GLU A 20 -6.52 13.48 17.55
CA GLU A 20 -7.66 13.84 18.39
C GLU A 20 -8.87 12.97 18.05
N ASN A 21 -9.70 12.66 19.05
CA ASN A 21 -10.91 11.86 18.89
C ASN A 21 -10.66 10.44 18.35
N THR A 22 -9.56 9.78 18.75
CA THR A 22 -9.40 8.33 18.49
C THR A 22 -10.55 7.56 19.13
N THR A 23 -11.51 7.11 18.33
CA THR A 23 -12.75 6.49 18.82
C THR A 23 -12.65 4.97 18.87
N ARG A 24 -11.79 4.36 18.06
CA ARG A 24 -11.67 2.89 18.00
C ARG A 24 -10.23 2.41 18.01
N GLN A 25 -10.01 1.30 18.71
CA GLN A 25 -8.69 0.67 18.84
C GLN A 25 -8.21 0.02 17.53
N ASP A 26 -9.12 -0.37 16.63
CA ASP A 26 -8.76 -1.01 15.35
C ASP A 26 -8.25 -0.03 14.28
N GLN A 27 -8.28 1.27 14.56
CA GLN A 27 -7.62 2.29 13.72
C GLN A 27 -6.11 2.39 13.99
N ILE A 28 -5.66 1.90 15.14
CA ILE A 28 -4.24 1.91 15.52
C ILE A 28 -3.60 0.63 14.98
N GLN A 29 -2.70 0.79 14.02
CA GLN A 29 -1.82 -0.26 13.51
C GLN A 29 -0.48 -0.22 14.25
N PRO A 30 0.38 -1.24 14.13
CA PRO A 30 1.62 -1.32 14.89
C PRO A 30 2.53 -0.08 14.74
N ALA A 31 2.59 0.50 13.53
CA ALA A 31 3.40 1.69 13.25
C ALA A 31 2.63 2.83 12.56
N SER A 32 1.31 2.73 12.41
CA SER A 32 0.50 3.71 11.68
C SER A 32 -0.90 3.89 12.27
N TYR A 33 -1.61 4.94 11.84
CA TYR A 33 -3.00 5.22 12.20
C TYR A 33 -3.88 5.28 10.95
N GLU A 34 -5.08 4.72 11.02
CA GLU A 34 -6.04 4.64 9.92
C GLU A 34 -7.22 5.62 10.14
N PRO A 35 -7.14 6.86 9.60
CA PRO A 35 -8.21 7.84 9.77
C PRO A 35 -9.48 7.46 9.00
N PHE A 36 -10.63 7.80 9.58
CA PHE A 36 -11.92 7.63 8.94
C PHE A 36 -12.21 8.79 7.99
N VAL A 37 -12.91 8.50 6.89
CA VAL A 37 -13.52 9.53 6.07
C VAL A 37 -14.89 9.93 6.64
N LEU A 38 -15.21 11.22 6.55
CA LEU A 38 -16.56 11.71 6.75
C LEU A 38 -17.50 11.13 5.67
N GLU A 39 -18.80 11.12 5.95
CA GLU A 39 -19.81 10.58 5.03
C GLU A 39 -20.02 11.49 3.81
N GLU A 40 -19.76 12.78 3.97
CA GLU A 40 -19.84 13.74 2.88
C GLU A 40 -18.61 13.66 1.97
N ALA A 41 -18.87 13.66 0.67
CA ALA A 41 -17.86 13.76 -0.37
C ALA A 41 -18.35 14.68 -1.50
N TRP A 42 -17.45 15.01 -2.41
CA TRP A 42 -17.76 15.80 -3.59
C TRP A 42 -17.16 15.19 -4.83
N GLU A 43 -17.94 14.98 -5.89
CA GLU A 43 -17.37 14.79 -7.22
C GLU A 43 -16.68 16.10 -7.65
N VAL A 44 -15.45 16.00 -8.18
CA VAL A 44 -14.64 17.16 -8.59
C VAL A 44 -14.17 17.06 -10.03
N LYS A 45 -13.76 18.20 -10.60
CA LYS A 45 -13.34 18.30 -12.01
C LYS A 45 -12.00 17.61 -12.30
N GLY A 46 -11.10 17.58 -11.32
CA GLY A 46 -9.74 17.07 -11.49
C GLY A 46 -8.94 17.07 -10.19
N PHE A 47 -7.75 16.47 -10.24
CA PHE A 47 -6.73 16.64 -9.19
C PHE A 47 -6.19 18.08 -9.20
N GLY A 48 -5.69 18.55 -8.05
CA GLY A 48 -5.20 19.92 -7.88
C GLY A 48 -6.16 20.78 -7.08
N ASN A 49 -6.04 22.10 -7.14
CA ASN A 49 -6.97 23.04 -6.46
C ASN A 49 -7.18 22.75 -4.97
N MET A 50 -6.13 22.35 -4.25
CA MET A 50 -6.23 21.83 -2.88
C MET A 50 -6.37 22.91 -1.80
N SER A 51 -6.19 24.20 -2.14
CA SER A 51 -6.37 25.28 -1.17
C SER A 51 -7.85 25.44 -0.78
N PRO A 52 -8.15 25.99 0.43
CA PRO A 52 -9.53 26.13 0.89
C PRO A 52 -10.49 26.88 -0.04
N SER A 53 -10.01 27.86 -0.81
CA SER A 53 -10.81 28.58 -1.80
C SER A 53 -10.95 27.78 -3.10
N SER A 54 -9.84 27.32 -3.66
CA SER A 54 -9.84 26.59 -4.94
C SER A 54 -10.59 25.26 -4.89
N ARG A 55 -10.64 24.58 -3.73
CA ARG A 55 -11.37 23.31 -3.60
C ARG A 55 -12.86 23.50 -3.85
N ILE A 56 -13.42 24.63 -3.43
CA ILE A 56 -14.85 24.93 -3.61
C ILE A 56 -15.17 25.09 -5.09
N GLU A 57 -14.30 25.77 -5.83
CA GLU A 57 -14.43 25.96 -7.29
C GLU A 57 -14.26 24.65 -8.08
N ASN A 58 -13.58 23.67 -7.50
CA ASN A 58 -13.34 22.35 -8.09
C ASN A 58 -14.54 21.39 -7.95
N ARG A 59 -15.46 21.66 -7.01
CA ARG A 59 -16.60 20.80 -6.70
C ARG A 59 -17.68 20.86 -7.78
N ILE A 60 -18.21 19.70 -8.14
CA ILE A 60 -19.29 19.53 -9.13
C ILE A 60 -20.58 19.16 -8.40
N GLN A 61 -20.57 18.03 -7.67
CA GLN A 61 -21.76 17.48 -7.05
C GLN A 61 -21.45 16.95 -5.65
N LYS A 62 -22.33 17.27 -4.70
CA LYS A 62 -22.27 16.76 -3.33
C LYS A 62 -22.80 15.32 -3.27
N ILE A 63 -22.04 14.45 -2.61
CA ILE A 63 -22.42 13.08 -2.24
C ILE A 63 -22.65 13.09 -0.72
N ARG A 64 -23.87 12.76 -0.30
CA ARG A 64 -24.25 12.84 1.12
C ARG A 64 -23.70 11.69 1.97
N ASP A 65 -23.56 10.51 1.37
CA ASP A 65 -23.01 9.33 2.03
C ASP A 65 -22.14 8.54 1.05
N ILE A 66 -20.84 8.78 1.11
CA ILE A 66 -19.83 8.10 0.30
C ILE A 66 -19.66 6.62 0.69
N ARG A 67 -20.13 6.21 1.88
CA ARG A 67 -19.93 4.85 2.38
C ARG A 67 -20.90 3.87 1.73
N SER A 68 -22.11 4.32 1.38
CA SER A 68 -23.13 3.49 0.75
C SER A 68 -23.30 3.74 -0.74
N GLN A 69 -22.88 4.91 -1.23
CA GLN A 69 -23.00 5.25 -2.64
C GLN A 69 -21.87 4.67 -3.47
N GLU A 70 -22.20 4.42 -4.73
CA GLU A 70 -21.26 3.93 -5.73
C GLU A 70 -20.37 5.07 -6.25
N LEU A 71 -19.07 4.87 -6.13
CA LEU A 71 -18.05 5.71 -6.74
C LEU A 71 -17.70 5.13 -8.10
N LYS A 72 -17.95 5.89 -9.15
CA LYS A 72 -17.79 5.47 -10.53
C LYS A 72 -16.33 5.49 -10.95
N ARG A 73 -15.94 4.49 -11.71
CA ARG A 73 -14.63 4.37 -12.35
C ARG A 73 -14.33 5.62 -13.19
N GLY A 74 -13.12 6.13 -13.06
CA GLY A 74 -12.62 7.32 -13.76
C GLY A 74 -13.03 8.65 -13.14
N LYS A 75 -14.06 8.68 -12.29
CA LYS A 75 -14.47 9.89 -11.56
C LYS A 75 -13.57 10.14 -10.35
N ILE A 76 -13.47 11.41 -9.96
CA ILE A 76 -12.63 11.85 -8.85
C ILE A 76 -13.53 12.41 -7.76
N TYR A 77 -13.30 11.96 -6.54
CA TYR A 77 -14.06 12.34 -5.36
C TYR A 77 -13.15 12.99 -4.32
N GLU A 78 -13.51 14.17 -3.84
CA GLU A 78 -12.88 14.81 -2.70
C GLU A 78 -13.59 14.37 -1.41
N VAL A 79 -12.80 13.90 -0.44
CA VAL A 79 -13.25 13.54 0.91
C VAL A 79 -12.46 14.28 1.96
N GLN A 80 -13.08 14.44 3.13
CA GLN A 80 -12.43 14.94 4.32
C GLN A 80 -12.29 13.82 5.34
N PHE A 81 -11.12 13.71 5.98
CA PHE A 81 -10.93 12.81 7.11
C PHE A 81 -11.57 13.39 8.38
N ALA A 82 -12.10 12.52 9.23
CA ALA A 82 -12.83 12.90 10.43
C ALA A 82 -11.91 13.47 11.50
N GLU A 83 -10.75 12.83 11.67
CA GLU A 83 -9.77 13.13 12.69
C GLU A 83 -9.04 14.45 12.44
N ASN A 84 -8.70 15.11 13.55
CA ASN A 84 -7.80 16.25 13.57
C ASN A 84 -6.44 15.80 14.09
N LEU A 85 -5.37 16.23 13.43
CA LEU A 85 -4.00 15.94 13.84
C LEU A 85 -3.46 17.05 14.72
N SER A 86 -2.68 16.67 15.71
CA SER A 86 -1.89 17.54 16.58
C SER A 86 -0.48 16.95 16.70
N ILE A 87 0.29 17.07 15.62
CA ILE A 87 1.62 16.47 15.51
C ILE A 87 2.62 17.30 16.32
N PRO A 88 3.46 16.69 17.18
CA PRO A 88 4.53 17.40 17.88
C PRO A 88 5.55 18.05 16.93
N PRO A 89 6.21 19.16 17.30
CA PRO A 89 7.13 19.89 16.42
C PRO A 89 8.31 19.08 15.85
N ALA A 90 8.75 18.04 16.56
CA ALA A 90 9.86 17.18 16.12
C ALA A 90 9.46 16.10 15.11
N LEU A 91 8.15 15.94 14.84
CA LEU A 91 7.60 14.88 14.02
C LEU A 91 6.85 15.43 12.82
N PHE A 92 6.79 14.62 11.77
CA PHE A 92 5.91 14.81 10.62
C PHE A 92 5.18 13.50 10.30
N GLY A 93 4.10 13.61 9.54
CA GLY A 93 3.34 12.47 9.04
C GLY A 93 3.72 12.09 7.61
N LYS A 94 3.89 10.80 7.32
CA LYS A 94 3.79 10.25 5.95
C LYS A 94 2.47 9.53 5.80
N VAL A 95 1.79 9.68 4.68
CA VAL A 95 0.50 9.06 4.40
C VAL A 95 0.62 8.12 3.22
N SER A 96 0.04 6.94 3.34
CA SER A 96 -0.05 5.96 2.25
C SER A 96 -1.47 5.39 2.18
N PRO A 97 -2.01 5.09 1.00
CA PRO A 97 -3.21 4.29 0.86
C PRO A 97 -3.07 2.92 1.56
N LYS A 98 -4.19 2.33 1.96
CA LYS A 98 -4.19 0.94 2.44
C LYS A 98 -4.02 -0.02 1.27
N SER A 99 -3.32 -1.14 1.48
CA SER A 99 -3.12 -2.18 0.46
C SER A 99 -4.43 -2.73 -0.11
N THR A 100 -5.49 -2.81 0.69
CA THR A 100 -6.83 -3.19 0.21
C THR A 100 -7.37 -2.23 -0.84
N ILE A 101 -7.04 -0.94 -0.73
CA ILE A 101 -7.46 0.11 -1.68
C ILE A 101 -6.55 0.12 -2.92
N GLY A 102 -5.24 -0.07 -2.73
CA GLY A 102 -4.31 -0.21 -3.86
C GLY A 102 -4.69 -1.38 -4.77
N ARG A 103 -4.97 -2.55 -4.18
CA ARG A 103 -5.38 -3.76 -4.91
C ARG A 103 -6.76 -3.70 -5.54
N THR A 104 -7.53 -2.63 -5.38
CA THR A 104 -8.76 -2.39 -6.16
C THR A 104 -8.52 -1.42 -7.31
N GLY A 105 -7.25 -1.06 -7.57
CA GLY A 105 -6.87 -0.03 -8.54
C GLY A 105 -7.49 1.32 -8.20
N THR A 106 -7.68 1.62 -6.91
CA THR A 106 -8.25 2.89 -6.46
C THR A 106 -7.13 3.81 -6.01
N TYR A 107 -6.98 4.92 -6.72
CA TYR A 107 -5.98 5.91 -6.41
C TYR A 107 -6.46 6.80 -5.26
N VAL A 108 -5.62 6.99 -4.25
CA VAL A 108 -5.90 7.89 -3.13
C VAL A 108 -4.73 8.84 -2.93
N LEU A 109 -5.00 10.13 -3.03
CA LEU A 109 -4.02 11.19 -2.83
C LEU A 109 -4.48 12.02 -1.63
N THR A 110 -3.79 11.87 -0.50
CA THR A 110 -4.10 12.61 0.73
C THR A 110 -3.35 13.93 0.74
N TYR A 111 -3.97 14.99 1.25
CA TYR A 111 -3.35 16.31 1.33
C TYR A 111 -3.76 17.06 2.60
N THR A 112 -2.93 18.02 3.02
CA THR A 112 -3.17 18.89 4.18
C THR A 112 -4.27 19.91 3.91
N GLU A 113 -4.91 20.43 4.95
CA GLU A 113 -6.04 21.36 4.83
C GLU A 113 -5.71 22.65 4.05
N ASP A 114 -4.45 23.09 4.09
CA ASP A 114 -3.96 24.24 3.32
C ASP A 114 -3.59 23.90 1.86
N GLY A 115 -3.62 22.62 1.49
CA GLY A 115 -3.33 22.11 0.16
C GLY A 115 -1.86 22.10 -0.25
N LYS A 116 -0.92 22.35 0.68
CA LYS A 116 0.51 22.49 0.35
C LYS A 116 1.29 21.18 0.36
N TYR A 117 0.85 20.20 1.14
CA TYR A 117 1.55 18.94 1.29
C TYR A 117 0.66 17.78 0.85
N VAL A 118 1.25 16.91 0.02
CA VAL A 118 0.59 15.71 -0.53
C VAL A 118 1.30 14.47 -0.01
N ASN A 119 0.50 13.50 0.47
CA ASN A 119 0.91 12.23 1.08
C ASN A 119 1.92 12.38 2.23
N LYS A 120 2.00 13.59 2.81
CA LYS A 120 2.80 13.93 3.98
C LYS A 120 2.24 15.17 4.66
N THR A 121 2.68 15.44 5.87
CA THR A 121 2.44 16.70 6.59
C THR A 121 3.75 17.46 6.76
N PRO A 122 3.71 18.78 7.04
CA PRO A 122 4.87 19.45 7.61
C PRO A 122 5.14 18.96 9.05
N PHE A 123 6.31 19.34 9.57
CA PHE A 123 6.62 19.18 10.99
C PHE A 123 5.64 19.97 11.86
N GLY A 124 5.21 19.38 12.98
CA GLY A 124 4.33 20.08 13.92
C GLY A 124 2.92 20.35 13.39
N TYR A 125 2.48 19.64 12.34
CA TYR A 125 1.19 19.89 11.70
C TYR A 125 0.02 19.77 12.67
N ASN A 126 -0.81 20.82 12.71
CA ASN A 126 -2.09 20.82 13.40
C ASN A 126 -3.19 21.12 12.40
N GLY A 127 -4.15 20.20 12.27
CA GLY A 127 -5.26 20.36 11.32
C GLY A 127 -5.76 19.05 10.74
N LYS A 128 -6.72 19.17 9.83
CA LYS A 128 -7.38 18.03 9.19
C LYS A 128 -6.67 17.57 7.93
N LEU A 129 -7.00 16.37 7.47
CA LEU A 129 -6.58 15.88 6.16
C LEU A 129 -7.77 15.78 5.21
N PHE A 130 -7.47 15.86 3.93
CA PHE A 130 -8.39 15.64 2.84
C PHE A 130 -7.80 14.61 1.88
N ALA A 131 -8.61 14.00 1.03
CA ALA A 131 -8.09 13.14 -0.03
C ALA A 131 -8.89 13.27 -1.32
N TYR A 132 -8.18 13.10 -2.44
CA TYR A 132 -8.80 12.71 -3.71
C TYR A 132 -8.83 11.19 -3.81
N VAL A 133 -9.98 10.66 -4.18
CA VAL A 133 -10.25 9.24 -4.38
C VAL A 133 -10.69 9.04 -5.83
N GLN A 134 -9.94 8.23 -6.58
CA GLN A 134 -10.24 7.92 -7.97
C GLN A 134 -10.23 6.40 -8.19
N PRO A 135 -11.39 5.75 -8.26
CA PRO A 135 -11.46 4.36 -8.70
C PRO A 135 -11.02 4.27 -10.16
N ARG A 136 -9.98 3.49 -10.49
CA ARG A 136 -9.50 3.35 -11.88
C ARG A 136 -9.83 1.99 -12.49
N SER A 137 -9.80 0.92 -11.70
CA SER A 137 -10.14 -0.42 -12.20
C SER A 137 -11.65 -0.71 -12.17
N PHE A 138 -12.32 -0.37 -11.07
CA PHE A 138 -13.71 -0.74 -10.82
C PHE A 138 -14.53 0.44 -10.29
N ASN A 139 -15.85 0.36 -10.44
CA ASN A 139 -16.74 1.10 -9.55
C ASN A 139 -16.60 0.51 -8.14
N ILE A 140 -16.68 1.33 -7.08
CA ILE A 140 -16.52 0.87 -5.70
C ILE A 140 -17.61 1.41 -4.77
N ILE A 141 -17.94 0.64 -3.73
CA ILE A 141 -18.70 1.10 -2.57
C ILE A 141 -17.80 0.95 -1.34
N LEU A 142 -17.52 2.05 -0.65
CA LEU A 142 -16.49 2.09 0.38
C LEU A 142 -16.86 1.31 1.64
N GLY A 143 -18.09 1.47 2.13
CA GLY A 143 -18.46 1.03 3.48
C GLY A 143 -17.63 1.72 4.58
N LYS A 144 -17.49 1.06 5.73
CA LYS A 144 -16.72 1.55 6.89
C LYS A 144 -15.28 1.04 6.87
N ILE A 145 -14.54 1.31 5.79
CA ILE A 145 -13.12 1.03 5.66
C ILE A 145 -12.31 2.34 5.67
N ALA A 146 -11.10 2.31 6.21
CA ALA A 146 -10.15 3.40 6.02
C ALA A 146 -9.62 3.40 4.58
N LEU A 147 -9.38 4.59 4.02
CA LEU A 147 -8.78 4.74 2.69
C LEU A 147 -7.25 4.78 2.76
N SER A 148 -6.75 5.46 3.79
CA SER A 148 -5.35 5.77 3.98
C SER A 148 -4.93 5.46 5.40
N GLN A 149 -3.62 5.47 5.60
CA GLN A 149 -2.93 5.27 6.86
C GLN A 149 -1.80 6.29 6.95
N ILE A 150 -1.53 6.79 8.16
CA ILE A 150 -0.50 7.80 8.45
C ILE A 150 0.51 7.27 9.46
N ARG A 151 1.80 7.44 9.18
CA ARG A 151 2.92 7.16 10.08
C ARG A 151 3.52 8.46 10.58
N PHE A 152 3.86 8.52 11.86
CA PHE A 152 4.49 9.69 12.47
C PHE A 152 5.94 9.38 12.81
N GLN A 153 6.87 10.23 12.38
CA GLN A 153 8.30 9.91 12.48
C GLN A 153 9.20 11.15 12.54
N THR A 154 10.45 10.92 12.99
CA THR A 154 11.55 11.89 12.89
C THR A 154 12.14 11.91 11.47
N ILE A 155 12.93 12.93 11.15
CA ILE A 155 13.51 13.13 9.80
C ILE A 155 14.47 12.02 9.35
N ASP A 156 15.11 11.35 10.30
CA ASP A 156 16.21 10.41 10.14
C ASP A 156 15.82 8.98 10.51
N ALA A 157 14.54 8.65 10.34
CA ALA A 157 14.00 7.33 10.61
C ALA A 157 14.44 6.25 9.61
N GLN A 158 14.77 6.63 8.37
CA GLN A 158 15.14 5.67 7.32
C GLN A 158 16.46 4.97 7.65
N VAL A 159 16.48 3.65 7.51
CA VAL A 159 17.67 2.82 7.65
C VAL A 159 18.52 2.96 6.39
N THR A 160 19.81 3.23 6.55
CA THR A 160 20.77 3.35 5.44
C THR A 160 21.22 1.99 4.92
N GLU A 161 21.78 1.95 3.72
CA GLU A 161 22.38 0.72 3.17
C GLU A 161 23.39 0.06 4.15
N ASN A 162 24.28 0.86 4.76
CA ASN A 162 25.27 0.36 5.71
C ASN A 162 24.63 -0.28 6.94
N GLU A 163 23.56 0.33 7.47
CA GLU A 163 22.81 -0.23 8.58
C GLU A 163 22.03 -1.49 8.16
N ILE A 164 21.48 -1.55 6.95
CA ILE A 164 20.88 -2.78 6.42
C ILE A 164 21.92 -3.90 6.36
N ARG A 165 23.13 -3.63 5.87
CA ARG A 165 24.21 -4.62 5.81
C ARG A 165 24.62 -5.12 7.21
N GLN A 166 24.62 -4.23 8.21
CA GLN A 166 24.84 -4.60 9.61
C GLN A 166 23.69 -5.45 10.16
N ILE A 167 22.44 -5.05 9.94
CA ILE A 167 21.27 -5.83 10.36
C ILE A 167 21.29 -7.22 9.71
N TRP A 168 21.72 -7.31 8.46
CA TRP A 168 21.76 -8.56 7.70
C TRP A 168 22.65 -9.65 8.31
N THR A 169 23.68 -9.28 9.08
CA THR A 169 24.60 -10.27 9.70
C THR A 169 23.88 -11.13 10.73
N GLU A 170 22.84 -10.60 11.36
CA GLU A 170 22.05 -11.27 12.38
C GLU A 170 20.64 -11.63 11.88
N THR A 171 20.01 -10.71 11.14
CA THR A 171 18.63 -10.83 10.68
C THR A 171 18.53 -10.49 9.18
N PRO A 172 18.73 -11.46 8.28
CA PRO A 172 18.49 -11.28 6.86
C PRO A 172 17.05 -10.83 6.59
N LEU A 173 16.90 -9.78 5.79
CA LEU A 173 15.59 -9.12 5.58
C LEU A 173 14.83 -9.66 4.36
N LEU A 174 15.48 -10.50 3.54
CA LEU A 174 14.86 -11.18 2.41
C LEU A 174 15.10 -12.69 2.46
N ARG A 175 14.09 -13.43 2.00
CA ARG A 175 14.09 -14.87 1.82
C ARG A 175 13.94 -15.22 0.34
N ASP A 176 14.42 -16.39 -0.03
CA ASP A 176 14.21 -16.99 -1.36
C ASP A 176 12.72 -17.21 -1.67
N VAL A 177 12.42 -17.62 -2.90
CA VAL A 177 11.05 -17.83 -3.40
C VAL A 177 10.22 -18.82 -2.56
N ASP A 178 10.87 -19.79 -1.89
CA ASP A 178 10.20 -20.79 -1.04
C ASP A 178 10.11 -20.39 0.45
N TYR A 179 10.65 -19.20 0.78
CA TYR A 179 10.77 -18.69 2.15
C TYR A 179 11.47 -19.70 3.06
N SER A 180 12.43 -20.42 2.49
CA SER A 180 13.13 -21.55 3.10
C SER A 180 14.52 -21.14 3.60
N ILE A 181 15.18 -20.26 2.87
CA ILE A 181 16.54 -19.80 3.16
C ILE A 181 16.64 -18.27 3.05
N PRO A 182 17.47 -17.63 3.90
CA PRO A 182 17.89 -16.25 3.66
C PRO A 182 18.54 -16.09 2.28
N ILE A 183 18.28 -14.95 1.62
CA ILE A 183 19.11 -14.53 0.48
C ILE A 183 20.51 -14.18 1.02
N PRO A 184 21.60 -14.66 0.39
CA PRO A 184 22.95 -14.32 0.82
C PRO A 184 23.24 -12.83 0.61
N SER A 185 24.11 -12.23 1.43
CA SER A 185 24.38 -10.79 1.39
C SER A 185 25.03 -10.28 0.11
N ASN A 186 25.58 -11.16 -0.74
CA ASN A 186 26.08 -10.84 -2.08
C ASN A 186 25.02 -11.02 -3.19
N GLY A 187 23.85 -11.55 -2.84
CA GLY A 187 22.70 -11.75 -3.74
C GLY A 187 21.62 -10.69 -3.59
N ILE A 188 21.86 -9.64 -2.78
CA ILE A 188 20.96 -8.51 -2.63
C ILE A 188 21.43 -7.33 -3.48
N GLU A 189 20.47 -6.62 -4.04
CA GLU A 189 20.70 -5.40 -4.81
C GLU A 189 20.11 -4.21 -4.05
N PHE A 190 20.84 -3.09 -4.07
CA PHE A 190 20.41 -1.84 -3.47
C PHE A 190 20.06 -0.84 -4.54
N ASN A 191 19.00 -0.07 -4.28
CA ASN A 191 18.68 1.14 -5.01
C ASN A 191 18.58 2.28 -3.97
N SER A 192 19.55 3.20 -3.98
CA SER A 192 19.75 4.14 -2.87
C SER A 192 19.92 3.40 -1.52
N ASN A 193 19.03 3.61 -0.55
CA ASN A 193 19.06 2.92 0.76
C ASN A 193 18.19 1.66 0.82
N GLY A 194 17.36 1.41 -0.20
CA GLY A 194 16.37 0.33 -0.17
C GLY A 194 16.83 -0.91 -0.92
N LEU A 195 16.23 -2.06 -0.59
CA LEU A 195 16.51 -3.33 -1.26
C LEU A 195 15.61 -3.50 -2.48
N VAL A 196 16.20 -3.85 -3.61
CA VAL A 196 15.46 -4.14 -4.84
C VAL A 196 14.68 -5.45 -4.68
N LEU A 197 13.42 -5.42 -5.12
CA LEU A 197 12.53 -6.57 -5.19
C LEU A 197 12.20 -6.86 -6.66
N HIS A 198 12.08 -8.15 -6.96
CA HIS A 198 11.88 -8.62 -8.32
C HIS A 198 10.48 -9.19 -8.52
N ALA A 199 9.99 -9.13 -9.76
CA ALA A 199 8.70 -9.68 -10.14
C ALA A 199 8.73 -11.23 -10.11
N ASP A 200 7.78 -11.83 -9.40
CA ASP A 200 7.45 -13.24 -9.59
C ASP A 200 6.35 -13.42 -10.63
N VAL A 201 6.75 -13.70 -11.87
CA VAL A 201 5.80 -13.97 -12.96
C VAL A 201 5.45 -15.47 -13.02
N GLY A 202 4.85 -15.97 -11.94
CA GLY A 202 4.17 -17.26 -11.88
C GLY A 202 2.65 -17.13 -12.02
N ASP A 203 2.11 -16.00 -11.56
CA ASP A 203 0.70 -15.65 -11.65
C ASP A 203 0.57 -14.12 -11.67
N ALA A 204 -0.37 -13.60 -12.45
CA ALA A 204 -0.62 -12.17 -12.57
C ALA A 204 -2.04 -11.91 -13.08
N TYR A 205 -2.67 -10.86 -12.57
CA TYR A 205 -4.07 -10.55 -12.83
C TYR A 205 -4.25 -9.14 -13.36
N ILE A 206 -5.20 -8.99 -14.28
CA ILE A 206 -5.67 -7.72 -14.81
C ILE A 206 -7.15 -7.53 -14.42
N PRO A 207 -7.58 -6.30 -14.06
CA PRO A 207 -8.97 -6.02 -13.81
C PRO A 207 -9.81 -6.21 -15.08
N THR A 208 -10.95 -6.86 -14.96
CA THR A 208 -11.95 -6.98 -16.02
C THR A 208 -12.95 -5.83 -15.89
N PRO A 209 -13.21 -5.05 -16.95
CA PRO A 209 -14.27 -4.05 -16.95
C PRO A 209 -15.62 -4.66 -16.56
N ASN A 210 -16.24 -4.11 -15.52
CA ASN A 210 -17.55 -4.55 -15.04
C ASN A 210 -18.31 -3.36 -14.45
N ASP A 211 -19.63 -3.33 -14.65
CA ASP A 211 -20.52 -2.29 -14.10
C ASP A 211 -20.96 -2.58 -12.66
N VAL A 212 -20.82 -3.83 -12.19
CA VAL A 212 -21.08 -4.18 -10.79
C VAL A 212 -19.99 -3.57 -9.91
N ALA A 213 -20.38 -2.81 -8.89
CA ALA A 213 -19.43 -2.19 -7.97
C ALA A 213 -18.82 -3.18 -6.98
N VAL A 214 -17.52 -3.08 -6.75
CA VAL A 214 -16.82 -3.81 -5.69
C VAL A 214 -17.23 -3.22 -4.34
N LYS A 215 -17.80 -4.06 -3.48
CA LYS A 215 -18.17 -3.67 -2.11
C LYS A 215 -16.98 -3.96 -1.19
N LEU A 216 -16.23 -2.93 -0.79
CA LEU A 216 -14.95 -3.11 -0.07
C LEU A 216 -15.07 -3.76 1.31
N THR A 217 -16.27 -3.77 1.89
CA THR A 217 -16.57 -4.37 3.21
C THR A 217 -17.40 -5.65 3.11
N LYS A 218 -17.56 -6.21 1.92
CA LYS A 218 -18.24 -7.49 1.67
C LYS A 218 -17.37 -8.40 0.82
N GLU A 219 -17.80 -9.65 0.69
CA GLU A 219 -17.19 -10.61 -0.22
C GLU A 219 -17.65 -10.36 -1.67
N ASN A 220 -16.71 -10.47 -2.60
CA ASN A 220 -16.90 -10.28 -4.03
C ASN A 220 -16.18 -11.44 -4.75
N LEU A 221 -16.87 -12.18 -5.62
CA LEU A 221 -16.25 -13.29 -6.35
C LEU A 221 -15.13 -12.77 -7.27
N ALA A 222 -13.89 -13.19 -7.06
CA ALA A 222 -12.72 -12.65 -7.76
C ALA A 222 -12.84 -12.77 -9.28
N LYS A 223 -13.34 -13.91 -9.79
CA LYS A 223 -13.54 -14.18 -11.23
C LYS A 223 -14.44 -13.19 -11.97
N VAL A 224 -15.28 -12.45 -11.24
CA VAL A 224 -16.14 -11.41 -11.82
C VAL A 224 -15.35 -10.13 -12.13
N TYR A 225 -14.23 -9.91 -11.43
CA TYR A 225 -13.48 -8.66 -11.46
C TYR A 225 -12.06 -8.82 -11.98
N TRP A 226 -11.49 -10.02 -11.94
CA TRP A 226 -10.10 -10.28 -12.24
C TRP A 226 -9.97 -11.42 -13.24
N LYS A 227 -9.05 -11.26 -14.17
CA LYS A 227 -8.67 -12.27 -15.15
C LYS A 227 -7.16 -12.49 -15.07
N ASN A 228 -6.71 -13.74 -15.16
CA ASN A 228 -5.29 -14.03 -15.33
C ASN A 228 -4.79 -13.49 -16.69
N VAL A 229 -3.61 -12.89 -16.72
CA VAL A 229 -3.05 -12.22 -17.92
C VAL A 229 -2.58 -13.18 -19.01
N GLY A 230 -2.52 -14.50 -18.73
CA GLY A 230 -1.99 -15.49 -19.66
C GLY A 230 -0.47 -15.44 -19.75
N ILE A 231 0.21 -16.02 -18.76
CA ILE A 231 1.68 -16.02 -18.69
C ILE A 231 2.27 -16.98 -19.72
N GLN A 232 3.26 -16.52 -20.47
CA GLN A 232 4.04 -17.33 -21.41
C GLN A 232 5.54 -17.17 -21.12
N ASN A 233 6.26 -18.28 -20.99
CA ASN A 233 7.70 -18.28 -20.71
C ASN A 233 8.09 -17.38 -19.52
N LYS A 234 7.31 -17.43 -18.43
CA LYS A 234 7.48 -16.56 -17.24
C LYS A 234 7.49 -15.06 -17.58
N SER A 235 6.66 -14.66 -18.54
CA SER A 235 6.51 -13.28 -18.96
C SER A 235 5.07 -12.97 -19.39
N PHE A 236 4.71 -11.69 -19.37
CA PHE A 236 3.48 -11.17 -19.97
C PHE A 236 3.70 -9.74 -20.45
N VAL A 237 2.76 -9.20 -21.23
CA VAL A 237 2.72 -7.79 -21.60
C VAL A 237 1.68 -7.10 -20.72
N ALA A 238 2.11 -6.17 -19.88
CA ALA A 238 1.23 -5.35 -19.07
C ALA A 238 0.55 -4.30 -19.96
N GLU A 239 -0.78 -4.27 -19.94
CA GLU A 239 -1.61 -3.35 -20.71
C GLU A 239 -1.59 -1.92 -20.13
N GLU A 240 -1.58 -0.92 -21.01
CA GLU A 240 -1.59 0.50 -20.63
C GLU A 240 -2.79 0.87 -19.75
N GLY A 241 -2.54 1.62 -18.68
CA GLY A 241 -3.58 2.21 -17.83
C GLY A 241 -4.33 1.23 -16.92
N ALA A 242 -4.16 -0.09 -17.09
CA ALA A 242 -4.76 -1.11 -16.23
C ALA A 242 -3.84 -1.44 -15.05
N CYS A 243 -4.41 -1.54 -13.85
CA CYS A 243 -3.69 -1.90 -12.64
C CYS A 243 -3.52 -3.44 -12.54
N HIS A 244 -2.41 -3.94 -13.04
CA HIS A 244 -2.02 -5.34 -12.94
C HIS A 244 -1.58 -5.68 -11.52
N ILE A 245 -1.86 -6.90 -11.08
CA ILE A 245 -1.44 -7.39 -9.76
C ILE A 245 -0.57 -8.64 -9.93
N LEU A 246 0.61 -8.65 -9.31
CA LEU A 246 1.56 -9.76 -9.31
C LEU A 246 2.36 -9.83 -7.99
N GLY A 247 3.11 -10.90 -7.77
CA GLY A 247 3.87 -11.13 -6.53
C GLY A 247 5.32 -10.64 -6.58
N SER A 248 5.91 -10.42 -5.41
CA SER A 248 7.37 -10.34 -5.26
C SER A 248 7.99 -11.74 -5.30
N LEU A 249 9.18 -11.84 -5.91
CA LEU A 249 9.98 -13.05 -5.93
C LEU A 249 10.56 -13.35 -4.55
N GLU A 250 10.96 -12.31 -3.83
CA GLU A 250 11.51 -12.41 -2.50
C GLU A 250 10.40 -12.53 -1.44
N GLY A 251 10.72 -13.21 -0.35
CA GLY A 251 9.97 -13.13 0.90
C GLY A 251 10.50 -12.01 1.78
N ILE A 252 9.67 -11.03 2.11
CA ILE A 252 10.07 -9.88 2.90
C ILE A 252 9.97 -10.22 4.40
N VAL A 253 10.99 -9.81 5.16
CA VAL A 253 11.04 -9.91 6.62
C VAL A 253 11.18 -8.51 7.21
N THR A 254 10.18 -8.09 7.99
CA THR A 254 10.21 -6.82 8.73
C THR A 254 10.22 -7.11 10.24
N PRO A 255 11.39 -7.12 10.90
CA PRO A 255 11.52 -7.33 12.35
C PRO A 255 10.71 -6.30 13.16
N ASN A 256 10.39 -6.61 14.41
CA ASN A 256 9.53 -5.77 15.26
C ASN A 256 10.10 -4.36 15.54
N TYR A 257 11.42 -4.19 15.43
CA TYR A 257 12.09 -2.90 15.61
C TYR A 257 12.23 -2.09 14.32
N LEU A 258 11.71 -2.60 13.19
CA LEU A 258 11.66 -1.90 11.91
C LEU A 258 10.23 -1.81 11.39
N ALA A 259 9.93 -0.77 10.62
CA ALA A 259 8.82 -0.77 9.66
C ALA A 259 9.39 -0.61 8.25
N SER A 260 8.59 -0.91 7.24
CA SER A 260 9.06 -0.82 5.85
C SER A 260 8.08 -0.10 4.95
N GLU A 261 8.57 0.40 3.83
CA GLU A 261 7.77 1.04 2.79
C GLU A 261 8.19 0.53 1.42
N LEU A 262 7.21 0.07 0.65
CA LEU A 262 7.38 -0.27 -0.75
C LEU A 262 7.29 1.01 -1.60
N ARG A 263 8.28 1.23 -2.46
CA ARG A 263 8.30 2.29 -3.45
C ARG A 263 8.61 1.76 -4.84
N GLU A 264 8.36 2.60 -5.83
CA GLU A 264 8.63 2.31 -7.24
C GLU A 264 10.14 2.12 -7.49
N TYR A 265 10.44 1.14 -8.34
CA TYR A 265 11.77 1.04 -8.96
C TYR A 265 11.79 1.97 -10.19
N SER A 266 12.47 3.11 -10.08
CA SER A 266 12.35 4.21 -11.05
C SER A 266 13.51 4.33 -12.05
N GLU A 267 14.26 3.26 -12.31
CA GLU A 267 15.41 3.30 -13.23
C GLU A 267 15.12 2.67 -14.60
N GLY A 268 15.78 3.20 -15.63
CA GLY A 268 15.67 2.69 -17.00
C GLY A 268 14.25 2.74 -17.55
N TYR A 269 13.85 1.70 -18.28
CA TYR A 269 12.49 1.61 -18.84
C TYR A 269 11.42 1.37 -17.77
N MET A 270 11.80 1.08 -16.52
CA MET A 270 10.86 1.03 -15.41
C MET A 270 10.42 2.43 -14.97
N SER A 271 10.89 3.53 -15.55
CA SER A 271 10.26 4.83 -15.31
C SER A 271 8.88 4.99 -16.00
N PHE A 272 8.49 4.06 -16.90
CA PHE A 272 7.26 4.14 -17.70
C PHE A 272 6.03 3.48 -17.06
N HIS A 273 6.00 3.41 -15.73
CA HIS A 273 4.83 2.92 -15.01
C HIS A 273 4.62 3.69 -13.72
N GLN A 274 3.42 3.54 -13.19
CA GLN A 274 3.09 3.80 -11.81
C GLN A 274 2.99 2.45 -11.11
N ALA A 275 3.79 2.24 -10.07
CA ALA A 275 3.65 1.07 -9.22
C ALA A 275 3.37 1.43 -7.76
N HIS A 276 2.71 0.51 -7.06
CA HIS A 276 2.54 0.52 -5.61
C HIS A 276 1.71 1.72 -5.14
N ILE A 277 0.39 1.57 -5.26
CA ILE A 277 -0.56 2.57 -4.75
C ILE A 277 -0.50 2.58 -3.21
N ALA A 278 -0.16 1.46 -2.57
CA ALA A 278 0.03 1.34 -1.13
C ALA A 278 1.47 0.93 -0.79
N GLY A 279 2.07 1.60 0.19
CA GLY A 279 3.49 1.44 0.52
C GLY A 279 3.79 0.85 1.90
N PHE A 280 2.98 1.14 2.92
CA PHE A 280 3.33 0.80 4.31
C PHE A 280 3.23 -0.70 4.64
N ILE A 281 4.30 -1.21 5.25
CA ILE A 281 4.45 -2.58 5.77
C ILE A 281 4.84 -2.48 7.24
N ASP A 282 4.02 -3.06 8.12
CA ASP A 282 4.17 -2.87 9.57
C ASP A 282 5.25 -3.77 10.19
N PRO A 283 5.81 -3.37 11.35
CA PRO A 283 6.70 -4.22 12.15
C PRO A 283 6.08 -5.58 12.45
N GLY A 284 6.83 -6.65 12.23
CA GLY A 284 6.38 -8.04 12.35
C GLY A 284 5.96 -8.68 11.02
N PHE A 285 5.78 -7.92 9.94
CA PHE A 285 5.40 -8.48 8.64
C PHE A 285 6.42 -9.50 8.13
N GLY A 286 5.97 -10.74 7.92
CA GLY A 286 6.82 -11.84 7.48
C GLY A 286 7.90 -12.21 8.49
N TYR A 287 7.91 -11.68 9.71
CA TYR A 287 8.93 -12.02 10.69
C TYR A 287 8.64 -13.37 11.37
N PRO A 288 9.63 -14.28 11.49
CA PRO A 288 10.98 -14.25 10.90
C PRO A 288 11.06 -14.93 9.52
N ARG A 289 9.96 -15.50 9.02
CA ARG A 289 9.95 -16.52 7.95
C ARG A 289 9.94 -15.99 6.52
N GLY A 290 9.67 -14.72 6.29
CA GLY A 290 9.42 -14.14 4.97
C GLY A 290 7.94 -14.24 4.57
N ASN A 291 7.47 -13.27 3.79
CA ASN A 291 6.17 -13.30 3.13
C ASN A 291 6.20 -12.46 1.84
N SER A 292 5.46 -12.86 0.81
CA SER A 292 5.38 -12.09 -0.44
C SER A 292 4.71 -10.74 -0.22
N LEU A 293 5.19 -9.77 -1.00
CA LEU A 293 4.43 -8.58 -1.31
C LEU A 293 3.65 -8.78 -2.60
N THR A 294 2.60 -7.99 -2.72
CA THR A 294 1.82 -7.88 -3.94
C THR A 294 2.12 -6.53 -4.54
N PHE A 295 2.53 -6.53 -5.79
CA PHE A 295 2.76 -5.34 -6.59
C PHE A 295 1.48 -4.94 -7.30
N GLU A 296 1.21 -3.63 -7.31
CA GLU A 296 0.21 -3.03 -8.18
C GLU A 296 0.94 -2.29 -9.29
N LEU A 297 0.85 -2.76 -10.54
CA LEU A 297 1.59 -2.24 -11.69
C LEU A 297 0.62 -1.61 -12.71
N THR A 298 0.71 -0.31 -12.91
CA THR A 298 -0.07 0.43 -13.91
C THR A 298 0.86 1.11 -14.91
N PRO A 299 1.10 0.53 -16.09
CA PRO A 299 2.04 1.10 -17.04
C PRO A 299 1.43 2.26 -17.83
N TYR A 300 2.27 3.24 -18.21
CA TYR A 300 1.87 4.38 -19.07
C TYR A 300 1.90 4.03 -20.56
N SER A 301 2.50 2.89 -20.92
CA SER A 301 2.53 2.33 -22.27
C SER A 301 2.72 0.82 -22.15
N PRO A 302 2.24 -0.01 -23.10
CA PRO A 302 2.39 -1.45 -22.98
C PRO A 302 3.84 -1.87 -22.76
N MET A 303 4.09 -2.73 -21.78
CA MET A 303 5.46 -3.14 -21.43
C MET A 303 5.56 -4.63 -21.08
N SER A 304 6.67 -5.26 -21.48
CA SER A 304 6.93 -6.65 -21.10
C SER A 304 7.44 -6.73 -19.67
N ILE A 305 6.84 -7.61 -18.88
CA ILE A 305 7.26 -7.95 -17.53
C ILE A 305 7.74 -9.39 -17.54
N ARG A 306 8.94 -9.62 -17.01
CA ARG A 306 9.59 -10.93 -16.94
C ARG A 306 9.86 -11.31 -15.50
N HIS A 307 9.81 -12.61 -15.20
CA HIS A 307 10.23 -13.11 -13.89
C HIS A 307 11.68 -12.72 -13.61
N GLY A 308 11.94 -12.26 -12.38
CA GLY A 308 13.26 -11.76 -11.97
C GLY A 308 13.58 -10.35 -12.45
N GLN A 309 12.63 -9.62 -13.03
CA GLN A 309 12.82 -8.21 -13.39
C GLN A 309 12.63 -7.32 -12.16
N PRO A 310 13.52 -6.34 -11.90
CA PRO A 310 13.33 -5.34 -10.84
C PRO A 310 11.99 -4.61 -11.01
N LEU A 311 11.20 -4.54 -9.95
CA LEU A 311 9.85 -3.96 -10.00
C LEU A 311 9.48 -3.10 -8.78
N GLY A 312 10.16 -3.28 -7.66
CA GLY A 312 9.94 -2.47 -6.47
C GLY A 312 11.21 -2.32 -5.67
N VAL A 313 11.18 -1.37 -4.73
CA VAL A 313 12.24 -1.21 -3.74
C VAL A 313 11.59 -1.14 -2.37
N ILE A 314 12.13 -1.89 -1.41
CA ILE A 314 11.69 -1.83 -0.02
C ILE A 314 12.68 -1.02 0.81
N ASP A 315 12.22 0.12 1.32
CA ASP A 315 12.94 0.93 2.29
C ASP A 315 12.58 0.47 3.70
N TYR A 316 13.56 0.42 4.60
CA TYR A 316 13.35 0.14 6.03
C TYR A 316 13.48 1.41 6.86
N TYR A 317 12.75 1.46 7.96
CA TYR A 317 12.71 2.58 8.89
C TYR A 317 12.79 2.05 10.32
N LYS A 318 13.60 2.70 11.16
CA LYS A 318 13.72 2.37 12.58
C LYS A 318 12.43 2.71 13.31
N MET A 319 11.99 1.86 14.21
CA MET A 319 11.01 2.21 15.22
C MET A 319 11.70 2.90 16.40
N ILE A 320 11.02 3.90 17.01
CA ILE A 320 11.49 4.51 18.27
C ILE A 320 11.46 3.49 19.42
N SER A 321 10.52 2.55 19.37
CA SER A 321 10.40 1.38 20.23
C SER A 321 9.57 0.33 19.50
N GLU A 322 9.75 -0.94 19.82
CA GLU A 322 8.87 -1.99 19.30
C GLU A 322 7.40 -1.71 19.68
N PRO A 323 6.44 -2.00 18.78
CA PRO A 323 5.02 -1.84 19.08
C PRO A 323 4.55 -2.86 20.10
N LYS A 324 3.50 -2.52 20.86
CA LYS A 324 2.91 -3.47 21.82
C LYS A 324 2.27 -4.66 21.13
N LYS A 325 1.75 -4.44 19.92
CA LYS A 325 1.15 -5.48 19.08
C LYS A 325 1.82 -5.42 17.71
N PRO A 326 2.95 -6.11 17.51
CA PRO A 326 3.50 -6.31 16.18
C PRO A 326 2.48 -6.99 15.26
N TYR A 327 2.67 -6.82 13.96
CA TYR A 327 1.87 -7.44 12.94
C TYR A 327 2.01 -8.97 13.02
N ASP A 328 0.91 -9.65 13.33
CA ASP A 328 0.83 -11.12 13.42
C ASP A 328 -0.09 -11.70 12.33
N GLY A 329 0.02 -11.18 11.11
CA GLY A 329 -0.75 -11.72 10.00
C GLY A 329 -0.34 -13.16 9.73
N ASN A 330 -1.24 -14.09 10.02
CA ASN A 330 -1.17 -15.50 9.61
C ASN A 330 -1.29 -15.60 8.09
N TYR A 331 -0.22 -15.25 7.41
CA TYR A 331 -0.05 -15.56 6.02
C TYR A 331 0.33 -17.03 5.91
N VAL A 332 -0.67 -17.87 5.61
CA VAL A 332 -0.40 -19.22 5.09
C VAL A 332 0.59 -19.04 3.93
N LYS A 333 1.64 -19.88 3.89
CA LYS A 333 2.59 -19.93 2.76
C LYS A 333 1.80 -20.14 1.47
N SER A 334 1.41 -19.05 0.81
CA SER A 334 0.66 -19.08 -0.44
C SER A 334 1.54 -18.44 -1.48
N LYS A 335 1.97 -19.22 -2.47
CA LYS A 335 2.73 -18.75 -3.63
C LYS A 335 1.90 -17.89 -4.58
N HIS A 336 0.61 -17.76 -4.32
CA HIS A 336 -0.32 -17.03 -5.18
C HIS A 336 -0.35 -15.54 -4.87
N VAL A 337 -0.54 -14.77 -5.93
CA VAL A 337 -0.84 -13.34 -5.86
C VAL A 337 -2.06 -13.13 -4.98
N ARG A 338 -1.98 -12.15 -4.07
CA ARG A 338 -3.07 -11.86 -3.14
C ARG A 338 -3.84 -10.63 -3.60
N LEU A 339 -5.11 -10.81 -3.96
CA LEU A 339 -6.00 -9.67 -4.17
C LEU A 339 -6.34 -8.96 -2.84
N ALA A 340 -7.13 -7.90 -2.93
CA ALA A 340 -7.73 -7.26 -1.77
C ALA A 340 -8.60 -8.25 -0.97
N LYS A 341 -8.70 -8.06 0.35
CA LYS A 341 -9.46 -8.95 1.26
C LYS A 341 -10.94 -9.09 0.92
N CYS A 342 -11.50 -8.16 0.15
CA CYS A 342 -12.88 -8.19 -0.30
C CYS A 342 -13.12 -9.13 -1.49
N PHE A 343 -12.07 -9.70 -2.10
CA PHE A 343 -12.19 -10.70 -3.17
C PHE A 343 -12.01 -12.11 -2.62
N VAL A 344 -12.93 -13.01 -2.97
CA VAL A 344 -12.94 -14.42 -2.57
C VAL A 344 -12.86 -15.34 -3.80
N ASP A 345 -12.57 -16.62 -3.58
CA ASP A 345 -12.59 -17.69 -4.60
C ASP A 345 -11.65 -17.47 -5.80
N LEU A 346 -10.45 -16.96 -5.53
CA LEU A 346 -9.36 -16.90 -6.52
C LEU A 346 -8.90 -18.28 -7.01
N LEU A 347 -9.17 -19.34 -6.24
CA LEU A 347 -8.47 -20.63 -6.33
C LEU A 347 -9.27 -21.76 -7.02
N GLU A 348 -10.52 -21.56 -7.42
CA GLU A 348 -11.35 -22.67 -7.92
C GLU A 348 -11.00 -23.17 -9.34
N GLU A 349 -10.21 -22.44 -10.13
CA GLU A 349 -9.93 -22.85 -11.52
C GLU A 349 -8.69 -23.74 -11.68
N ASN A 350 -7.75 -23.76 -10.74
CA ASN A 350 -6.50 -24.52 -10.89
C ASN A 350 -6.58 -25.98 -10.37
N GLU A 351 -7.50 -26.30 -9.46
CA GLU A 351 -7.64 -27.69 -8.98
C GLU A 351 -8.32 -28.60 -10.02
N ASN A 352 -9.16 -28.06 -10.91
CA ASN A 352 -9.87 -28.87 -11.90
C ASN A 352 -9.08 -29.14 -13.19
N GLN A 353 -7.91 -28.51 -13.40
CA GLN A 353 -7.06 -28.80 -14.57
C GLN A 353 -5.99 -29.88 -14.32
N GLN A 354 -5.75 -30.30 -13.07
CA GLN A 354 -4.85 -31.42 -12.77
C GLN A 354 -5.53 -32.81 -12.84
N THR A 355 -6.85 -32.88 -12.98
CA THR A 355 -7.60 -34.15 -12.95
C THR A 355 -7.98 -34.70 -14.33
N LEU A 356 -7.55 -34.07 -15.44
CA LEU A 356 -7.93 -34.47 -16.80
C LEU A 356 -6.77 -34.89 -17.73
N ILE A 357 -5.61 -35.23 -17.17
CA ILE A 357 -4.54 -35.89 -17.92
C ILE A 357 -4.17 -37.20 -17.22
N LEU A 358 -5.11 -38.15 -17.23
CA LEU A 358 -4.83 -39.58 -17.18
C LEU A 358 -6.00 -40.28 -17.90
N ASP A 359 -5.82 -40.54 -19.18
CA ASP A 359 -6.17 -41.80 -19.86
C ASP A 359 -5.41 -41.89 -21.19
#